data_AF-A0A4Q3UTU9-F1
#
_entry.id   AF-A0A4Q3UTU9-F1
#
_cell.length_a   1.000
_cell.length_b   1.000
_cell.length_c   1.000
_cell.angle_alpha   90.00
_cell.angle_beta   90.00
_cell.angle_gamma   90.00
#
_symmetry.space_group_name_H-M   'P 1'
#
loop_
_entity.id
_entity.type
_entity.pdbx_description
1 polymer ?
#
loop_
_entity_poly.entity_id
_entity_poly.type
_entity_poly.pdbx_seq_one_letter_code
_entity_poly.pdbx_strand_id
1 'polypeptide(L)'
;GSHPGRFIPLPLPAIWSPELSAQEVRRVAKKGVRAISFSEAPETFGFPSIHSGEWDVFFKACVDEGIVVSIHIASSNVAQGANPMASMNGSGPPIEVTSTLPCWNSLDCAANLLWSKSLVKFPDLKIALSEGGTSWIPGFLDRMERQFHVQKWAKSDLGGLTPTEMFRKHFLACFISDPSGLLLRDRIGIDNIAYEVDYPHSDCTFPGSPEELWEHLVDAKCTDEEINKITHENAANWFGLDLFKHIPKQDATVAALRARAADLDVSERTKAEYKAQYEREFGVIA
;
A
#
# COMPACT_ATOMS: atom_id res chain seq x y z
N GLY A 1 -1.81 -16.72 -13.86
CA GLY A 1 -1.50 -15.80 -14.98
C GLY A 1 -0.34 -16.34 -15.79
N SER A 2 0.10 -15.62 -16.82
CA SER A 2 1.22 -16.00 -17.70
C SER A 2 2.58 -16.07 -17.01
N HIS A 3 2.75 -15.38 -15.88
CA HIS A 3 3.99 -15.40 -15.08
C HIS A 3 3.68 -15.75 -13.61
N PRO A 4 3.41 -17.04 -13.31
CA PRO A 4 3.19 -17.48 -11.93
C PRO A 4 4.42 -17.19 -11.07
N GLY A 5 4.21 -16.68 -9.84
CA GLY A 5 5.27 -16.29 -8.92
C GLY A 5 5.86 -14.89 -9.11
N ARG A 6 5.40 -14.12 -10.12
CA ARG A 6 5.80 -12.71 -10.31
C ARG A 6 4.62 -11.75 -10.21
N PHE A 7 3.50 -12.09 -10.86
CA PHE A 7 2.30 -11.26 -10.82
C PHE A 7 1.29 -11.82 -9.82
N ILE A 8 1.06 -11.05 -8.75
CA ILE A 8 0.05 -11.33 -7.75
C ILE A 8 -1.22 -10.56 -8.15
N PRO A 9 -2.34 -11.24 -8.44
CA PRO A 9 -3.57 -10.58 -8.85
C PRO A 9 -4.17 -9.76 -7.71
N LEU A 10 -4.58 -8.52 -8.01
CA LEU A 10 -5.32 -7.63 -7.11
C LEU A 10 -6.66 -7.24 -7.75
N PRO A 11 -7.76 -7.95 -7.45
CA PRO A 11 -9.07 -7.64 -8.00
C PRO A 11 -9.68 -6.36 -7.41
N LEU A 12 -10.59 -5.75 -8.16
CA LEU A 12 -11.43 -4.66 -7.68
C LEU A 12 -12.77 -5.22 -7.16
N PRO A 13 -13.26 -4.78 -5.99
CA PRO A 13 -14.57 -5.15 -5.50
C PRO A 13 -15.67 -4.33 -6.19
N ALA A 14 -16.91 -4.79 -6.08
CA ALA A 14 -18.08 -4.01 -6.47
C ALA A 14 -18.40 -2.95 -5.40
N ILE A 15 -17.58 -1.89 -5.31
CA ILE A 15 -17.58 -0.91 -4.21
C ILE A 15 -18.93 -0.20 -3.98
N TRP A 16 -19.86 -0.28 -4.95
CA TRP A 16 -21.23 0.22 -4.79
C TRP A 16 -22.15 -0.71 -3.99
N SER A 17 -21.72 -1.92 -3.61
CA SER A 17 -22.48 -2.87 -2.79
C SER A 17 -21.56 -3.70 -1.88
N PRO A 18 -21.74 -3.61 -0.56
CA PRO A 18 -21.02 -4.46 0.39
C PRO A 18 -21.23 -5.96 0.14
N GLU A 19 -22.45 -6.39 -0.18
CA GLU A 19 -22.79 -7.80 -0.45
C GLU A 19 -22.12 -8.31 -1.72
N LEU A 20 -22.17 -7.56 -2.82
CA LEU A 20 -21.49 -7.95 -4.06
C LEU A 20 -19.98 -7.94 -3.89
N SER A 21 -19.43 -6.99 -3.14
CA SER A 21 -18.01 -6.98 -2.76
C SER A 21 -17.63 -8.24 -1.99
N ALA A 22 -18.45 -8.65 -1.02
CA ALA A 22 -18.23 -9.88 -0.26
C ALA A 22 -18.36 -11.15 -1.11
N GLN A 23 -19.28 -11.18 -2.08
CA GLN A 23 -19.40 -12.28 -3.04
C GLN A 23 -18.17 -12.35 -3.96
N GLU A 24 -17.67 -11.19 -4.39
CA GLU A 24 -16.49 -11.09 -5.23
C GLU A 24 -15.25 -11.60 -4.51
N VAL A 25 -15.04 -11.25 -3.24
CA VAL A 25 -13.98 -11.80 -2.37
C VAL A 25 -13.98 -13.33 -2.42
N ARG A 26 -15.12 -13.97 -2.15
CA ARG A 26 -15.25 -15.44 -2.17
C ARG A 26 -15.04 -16.03 -3.57
N ARG A 27 -15.46 -15.31 -4.62
CA ARG A 27 -15.29 -15.74 -6.02
C ARG A 27 -13.81 -15.72 -6.43
N VAL A 28 -13.06 -14.70 -6.01
CA VAL A 28 -11.64 -14.56 -6.36
C VAL A 28 -10.73 -15.38 -5.46
N ALA A 29 -11.12 -15.63 -4.20
CA ALA A 29 -10.44 -16.55 -3.29
C ALA A 29 -10.31 -17.96 -3.91
N LYS A 30 -11.38 -18.48 -4.52
CA LYS A 30 -11.38 -19.76 -5.26
C LYS A 30 -10.40 -19.80 -6.44
N LYS A 31 -9.93 -18.64 -6.92
CA LYS A 31 -8.91 -18.50 -7.97
C LYS A 31 -7.50 -18.33 -7.41
N GLY A 32 -7.32 -18.40 -6.09
CA GLY A 32 -6.03 -18.28 -5.40
C GLY A 32 -5.60 -16.83 -5.11
N VAL A 33 -6.53 -15.88 -5.18
CA VAL A 33 -6.25 -14.47 -4.82
C VAL A 33 -6.04 -14.34 -3.31
N ARG A 34 -5.08 -13.50 -2.90
CA ARG A 34 -4.72 -13.26 -1.50
C ARG A 34 -4.85 -11.80 -1.05
N ALA A 35 -5.20 -10.91 -1.96
CA ALA A 35 -5.45 -9.50 -1.69
C ALA A 35 -6.60 -8.99 -2.55
N ILE A 36 -7.34 -7.99 -2.06
CA ILE A 36 -8.36 -7.29 -2.83
C ILE A 36 -8.22 -5.79 -2.62
N SER A 37 -8.42 -4.99 -3.67
CA SER A 37 -8.38 -3.54 -3.53
C SER A 37 -9.60 -3.04 -2.74
N PHE A 38 -9.47 -1.92 -2.06
CA PHE A 38 -10.59 -1.22 -1.42
C PHE A 38 -10.31 0.29 -1.38
N SER A 39 -11.37 1.09 -1.19
CA SER A 39 -11.26 2.56 -1.14
C SER A 39 -10.91 3.04 0.27
N GLU A 40 -10.11 4.10 0.36
CA GLU A 40 -9.79 4.79 1.62
C GLU A 40 -11.04 5.28 2.37
N ALA A 41 -12.05 5.72 1.62
CA ALA A 41 -13.27 6.33 2.16
C ALA A 41 -14.44 6.18 1.15
N PRO A 42 -15.13 5.03 1.13
CA PRO A 42 -16.24 4.75 0.22
C PRO A 42 -17.37 5.79 0.29
N GLU A 43 -17.58 6.42 1.45
CA GLU A 43 -18.58 7.48 1.66
C GLU A 43 -18.38 8.70 0.77
N THR A 44 -17.16 8.96 0.33
CA THR A 44 -16.86 10.08 -0.55
C THR A 44 -17.41 9.90 -1.97
N PHE A 45 -17.83 8.68 -2.30
CA PHE A 45 -18.57 8.34 -3.52
C PHE A 45 -20.08 8.19 -3.30
N GLY A 46 -20.57 8.46 -2.08
CA GLY A 46 -21.98 8.26 -1.71
C GLY A 46 -22.33 6.83 -1.31
N PHE A 47 -21.34 5.96 -1.06
CA PHE A 47 -21.55 4.61 -0.52
C PHE A 47 -21.55 4.62 1.02
N PRO A 48 -21.89 3.52 1.70
CA PRO A 48 -21.86 3.48 3.17
C PRO A 48 -20.47 3.82 3.72
N SER A 49 -20.41 4.54 4.84
CA SER A 49 -19.15 4.76 5.56
C SER A 49 -18.66 3.45 6.18
N ILE A 50 -17.34 3.28 6.32
CA ILE A 50 -16.74 2.13 7.01
C ILE A 50 -17.19 2.00 8.48
N HIS A 51 -17.76 3.07 9.05
CA HIS A 51 -18.29 3.10 10.41
C HIS A 51 -19.77 2.65 10.52
N SER A 52 -20.47 2.47 9.39
CA SER A 52 -21.90 2.10 9.40
C SER A 52 -22.15 0.65 9.82
N GLY A 53 -21.14 -0.21 9.69
CA GLY A 53 -21.24 -1.66 9.89
C GLY A 53 -21.76 -2.43 8.67
N GLU A 54 -22.20 -1.75 7.61
CA GLU A 54 -22.63 -2.42 6.36
C GLU A 54 -21.47 -3.16 5.68
N TRP A 55 -20.25 -2.60 5.77
CA TRP A 55 -19.03 -3.23 5.26
C TRP A 55 -18.56 -4.45 6.07
N ASP A 56 -19.19 -4.79 7.20
CA ASP A 56 -18.84 -5.99 7.97
C ASP A 56 -18.98 -7.27 7.14
N VAL A 57 -19.93 -7.33 6.20
CA VAL A 57 -20.09 -8.52 5.33
C VAL A 57 -18.90 -8.71 4.39
N PHE A 58 -18.29 -7.62 3.95
CA PHE A 58 -17.07 -7.61 3.14
C PHE A 58 -15.85 -7.97 3.98
N PHE A 59 -15.64 -7.30 5.13
CA PHE A 59 -14.52 -7.60 6.01
C PHE A 59 -14.56 -9.03 6.53
N LYS A 60 -15.74 -9.54 6.89
CA LYS A 60 -15.92 -10.95 7.26
C LYS A 60 -15.50 -11.87 6.12
N ALA A 61 -15.90 -11.59 4.88
CA ALA A 61 -15.49 -12.40 3.73
C ALA A 61 -13.97 -12.41 3.56
N CYS A 62 -13.30 -11.25 3.75
CA CYS A 62 -11.85 -11.16 3.69
C CYS A 62 -11.19 -12.02 4.78
N VAL A 63 -11.70 -11.98 6.01
CA VAL A 63 -11.20 -12.83 7.11
C VAL A 63 -11.44 -14.31 6.83
N ASP A 64 -12.67 -14.70 6.45
CA ASP A 64 -13.03 -16.10 6.20
C ASP A 64 -12.14 -16.75 5.13
N GLU A 65 -11.72 -15.97 4.12
CA GLU A 65 -10.93 -16.42 2.97
C GLU A 65 -9.42 -16.12 3.10
N GLY A 66 -8.99 -15.48 4.20
CA GLY A 66 -7.59 -15.09 4.40
C GLY A 66 -7.07 -14.10 3.36
N ILE A 67 -7.92 -13.15 2.95
CA ILE A 67 -7.62 -12.09 1.98
C ILE A 67 -7.26 -10.80 2.71
N VAL A 68 -6.15 -10.18 2.30
CA VAL A 68 -5.72 -8.85 2.76
C VAL A 68 -6.49 -7.77 2.00
N VAL A 69 -6.95 -6.74 2.71
CA VAL A 69 -7.57 -5.55 2.11
C VAL A 69 -6.45 -4.56 1.77
N SER A 70 -6.18 -4.35 0.48
CA SER A 70 -5.18 -3.39 0.01
C SER A 70 -5.85 -2.07 -0.32
N ILE A 71 -5.46 -1.01 0.37
CA ILE A 71 -5.96 0.35 0.18
C ILE A 71 -4.82 1.17 -0.39
N HIS A 72 -5.03 1.65 -1.61
CA HIS A 72 -4.12 2.53 -2.32
C HIS A 72 -4.47 3.97 -2.01
N ILE A 73 -3.47 4.86 -1.94
CA ILE A 73 -3.75 6.29 -1.80
C ILE A 73 -4.60 6.80 -2.97
N ALA A 74 -5.31 7.90 -2.74
CA ALA A 74 -6.15 8.55 -3.75
C ALA A 74 -7.21 7.61 -4.38
N SER A 75 -7.62 6.58 -3.63
CA SER A 75 -8.71 5.67 -4.00
C SER A 75 -10.07 6.18 -3.52
N SER A 76 -10.15 7.42 -3.04
CA SER A 76 -11.32 8.14 -2.58
C SER A 76 -11.34 9.58 -3.11
N ASN A 77 -12.43 10.33 -2.88
CA ASN A 77 -12.44 11.78 -3.13
C ASN A 77 -11.88 12.60 -1.94
N VAL A 78 -11.15 11.96 -1.02
CA VAL A 78 -10.41 12.69 0.02
C VAL A 78 -9.23 13.38 -0.63
N ALA A 79 -9.29 14.70 -0.69
CA ALA A 79 -8.20 15.54 -1.15
C ALA A 79 -7.78 16.46 0.01
N GLN A 80 -6.53 16.32 0.49
CA GLN A 80 -5.93 17.26 1.45
C GLN A 80 -5.64 18.63 0.79
N GLY A 81 -6.66 19.29 0.26
CA GLY A 81 -6.54 20.56 -0.46
C GLY A 81 -5.89 20.46 -1.85
N ALA A 82 -5.51 19.26 -2.29
CA ALA A 82 -4.91 19.00 -3.59
C ALA A 82 -5.97 18.67 -4.64
N ASN A 83 -6.21 19.58 -5.58
CA ASN A 83 -6.98 19.28 -6.80
C ASN A 83 -6.02 19.29 -7.99
N PRO A 84 -5.62 18.12 -8.53
CA PRO A 84 -4.65 18.06 -9.63
C PRO A 84 -5.09 18.86 -10.84
N MET A 85 -6.39 18.89 -11.15
CA MET A 85 -6.92 19.64 -12.26
C MET A 85 -6.78 21.15 -12.06
N ALA A 86 -6.99 21.63 -10.82
CA ALA A 86 -6.78 23.03 -10.47
C ALA A 86 -5.29 23.42 -10.52
N SER A 87 -4.39 22.52 -10.12
CA SER A 87 -2.94 22.73 -10.27
C SER A 87 -2.54 22.82 -11.75
N MET A 88 -3.01 21.89 -12.58
CA MET A 88 -2.66 21.83 -14.00
C MET A 88 -3.17 23.01 -14.82
N ASN A 89 -4.29 23.62 -14.42
CA ASN A 89 -4.85 24.80 -15.11
C ASN A 89 -4.48 26.14 -14.44
N GLY A 90 -3.62 26.12 -13.41
CA GLY A 90 -3.14 27.31 -12.71
C GLY A 90 -4.16 28.00 -11.80
N SER A 91 -5.33 27.39 -11.55
CA SER A 91 -6.36 27.93 -10.64
C SER A 91 -6.23 27.41 -9.20
N GLY A 92 -5.29 26.49 -8.96
CA GLY A 92 -5.03 25.84 -7.69
C GLY A 92 -3.58 26.01 -7.23
N PRO A 93 -3.20 25.30 -6.14
CA PRO A 93 -1.81 25.30 -5.67
C PRO A 93 -0.86 24.71 -6.73
N PRO A 94 0.45 24.98 -6.65
CA PRO A 94 1.45 24.37 -7.53
C PRO A 94 1.37 22.84 -7.54
N ILE A 95 1.79 22.21 -8.64
CA ILE A 95 1.70 20.76 -8.82
C ILE A 95 2.50 19.99 -7.77
N GLU A 96 3.56 20.60 -7.24
CA GLU A 96 4.42 20.07 -6.19
C GLU A 96 3.63 19.84 -4.89
N VAL A 97 2.70 20.73 -4.55
CA VAL A 97 1.82 20.55 -3.38
C VAL A 97 0.89 19.36 -3.60
N THR A 98 0.28 19.30 -4.79
CA THR A 98 -0.69 18.25 -5.14
C THR A 98 -0.04 16.88 -5.32
N SER A 99 1.24 16.82 -5.69
CA SER A 99 2.01 15.57 -5.77
C SER A 99 2.60 15.13 -4.43
N THR A 100 2.88 16.05 -3.51
CA THR A 100 3.47 15.71 -2.19
C THR A 100 2.45 15.15 -1.20
N LEU A 101 1.25 15.74 -1.13
CA LEU A 101 0.28 15.45 -0.07
C LEU A 101 -0.45 14.09 -0.13
N PRO A 102 -0.72 13.48 -1.31
CA PRO A 102 -1.53 12.26 -1.40
C PRO A 102 -1.06 11.09 -0.54
N CYS A 103 0.25 10.91 -0.34
CA CYS A 103 0.77 9.82 0.50
C CYS A 103 0.20 9.87 1.93
N TRP A 104 -0.02 11.07 2.47
CA TRP A 104 -0.59 11.28 3.80
C TRP A 104 -2.11 11.14 3.89
N ASN A 105 -2.81 10.87 2.78
CA ASN A 105 -4.21 10.39 2.86
C ASN A 105 -4.28 9.06 3.62
N SER A 106 -3.21 8.24 3.57
CA SER A 106 -3.10 7.01 4.35
C SER A 106 -3.20 7.25 5.86
N LEU A 107 -2.79 8.42 6.36
CA LEU A 107 -2.94 8.77 7.77
C LEU A 107 -4.42 8.86 8.15
N ASP A 108 -5.21 9.58 7.35
CA ASP A 108 -6.66 9.74 7.62
C ASP A 108 -7.40 8.41 7.45
N CYS A 109 -7.04 7.64 6.42
CA CYS A 109 -7.57 6.29 6.22
C CYS A 109 -7.28 5.38 7.43
N ALA A 110 -6.02 5.32 7.88
CA ALA A 110 -5.61 4.54 9.03
C ALA A 110 -6.29 5.01 10.33
N ALA A 111 -6.45 6.33 10.52
CA ALA A 111 -7.17 6.88 11.65
C ALA A 111 -8.63 6.40 11.68
N ASN A 112 -9.31 6.46 10.54
CA ASN A 112 -10.70 6.00 10.41
C ASN A 112 -10.84 4.49 10.64
N LEU A 113 -9.98 3.69 10.03
CA LEU A 113 -10.03 2.23 10.17
C LEU A 113 -9.65 1.76 11.57
N LEU A 114 -8.66 2.38 12.22
CA LEU A 114 -8.23 2.01 13.57
C LEU A 114 -9.36 2.17 14.59
N TRP A 115 -10.19 3.21 14.41
CA TRP A 115 -11.38 3.44 15.24
C TRP A 115 -12.64 2.70 14.75
N SER A 116 -12.55 1.93 13.67
CA SER A 116 -13.67 1.13 13.20
C SER A 116 -13.91 -0.05 14.14
N LYS A 117 -15.19 -0.24 14.49
CA LYS A 117 -15.65 -1.41 15.26
C LYS A 117 -15.39 -2.72 14.52
N SER A 118 -15.21 -2.70 13.20
CA SER A 118 -14.95 -3.90 12.41
C SER A 118 -13.62 -4.55 12.77
N LEU A 119 -12.57 -3.79 13.16
CA LEU A 119 -11.30 -4.38 13.60
C LEU A 119 -11.44 -5.15 14.92
N VAL A 120 -12.30 -4.67 15.82
CA VAL A 120 -12.62 -5.38 17.07
C VAL A 120 -13.47 -6.63 16.79
N LYS A 121 -14.45 -6.54 15.87
CA LYS A 121 -15.29 -7.67 15.46
C LYS A 121 -14.52 -8.76 14.71
N PHE A 122 -13.53 -8.36 13.92
CA PHE A 122 -12.74 -9.22 13.05
C PHE A 122 -11.24 -9.10 13.39
N PRO A 123 -10.80 -9.73 14.49
CA PRO A 123 -9.44 -9.58 15.00
C PRO A 123 -8.36 -10.08 14.04
N ASP A 124 -8.71 -10.88 13.03
CA ASP A 124 -7.79 -11.40 12.01
C ASP A 124 -7.82 -10.60 10.69
N LEU A 125 -8.57 -9.49 10.63
CA LEU A 125 -8.60 -8.63 9.44
C LEU A 125 -7.23 -8.00 9.21
N LYS A 126 -6.72 -8.10 7.98
CA LYS A 126 -5.43 -7.52 7.58
C LYS A 126 -5.64 -6.46 6.51
N ILE A 127 -4.97 -5.33 6.67
CA ILE A 127 -5.05 -4.17 5.80
C ILE A 127 -3.64 -3.79 5.36
N ALA A 128 -3.43 -3.58 4.07
CA ALA A 128 -2.19 -3.04 3.53
C ALA A 128 -2.45 -1.63 2.99
N LEU A 129 -1.65 -0.65 3.42
CA LEU A 129 -1.68 0.73 2.96
C LEU A 129 -0.59 0.92 1.91
N SER A 130 -0.98 0.97 0.64
CA SER A 130 -0.09 1.11 -0.51
C SER A 130 0.12 2.58 -0.87
N GLU A 131 1.36 2.94 -1.22
CA GLU A 131 1.83 4.28 -1.59
C GLU A 131 1.72 5.33 -0.45
N GLY A 132 1.42 4.88 0.77
CA GLY A 132 1.18 5.76 1.92
C GLY A 132 2.43 6.30 2.59
N GLY A 133 3.58 5.68 2.34
CA GLY A 133 4.80 5.89 3.13
C GLY A 133 4.62 5.45 4.59
N THR A 134 5.69 5.58 5.37
CA THR A 134 5.75 5.11 6.75
C THR A 134 6.16 6.18 7.77
N SER A 135 6.81 7.26 7.33
CA SER A 135 7.33 8.34 8.20
C SER A 135 6.29 9.07 9.04
N TRP A 136 5.01 9.09 8.60
CA TRP A 136 3.93 9.69 9.38
C TRP A 136 3.50 8.82 10.57
N ILE A 137 3.75 7.51 10.52
CA ILE A 137 3.21 6.53 11.47
C ILE A 137 3.70 6.77 12.91
N PRO A 138 4.99 7.02 13.20
CA PRO A 138 5.45 7.24 14.58
C PRO A 138 4.71 8.40 15.27
N GLY A 139 4.59 9.54 14.58
CA GLY A 139 3.87 10.71 15.11
C GLY A 139 2.36 10.47 15.24
N PHE A 140 1.79 9.72 14.30
CA PHE A 140 0.40 9.29 14.36
C PHE A 140 0.12 8.40 15.57
N LEU A 141 0.94 7.37 15.81
CA LEU A 141 0.80 6.47 16.95
C LEU A 141 0.91 7.22 18.27
N ASP A 142 1.88 8.12 18.41
CA ASP A 142 2.03 8.97 19.60
C ASP A 142 0.77 9.81 19.85
N ARG A 143 0.20 10.37 18.79
CA ARG A 143 -1.03 11.18 18.88
C ARG A 143 -2.25 10.34 19.27
N MET A 144 -2.36 9.13 18.72
CA MET A 144 -3.47 8.20 18.96
C MET A 144 -3.45 7.64 20.37
N GLU A 145 -2.29 7.21 20.86
CA GLU A 145 -2.09 6.78 22.26
C GLU A 145 -2.48 7.89 23.23
N ARG A 146 -1.96 9.10 23.00
CA ARG A 146 -2.33 10.26 23.81
C ARG A 146 -3.84 10.50 23.80
N GLN A 147 -4.46 10.49 22.62
CA GLN A 147 -5.89 10.76 22.48
C GLN A 147 -6.74 9.71 23.21
N PHE A 148 -6.39 8.44 23.07
CA PHE A 148 -7.04 7.33 23.76
C PHE A 148 -6.98 7.48 25.29
N HIS A 149 -5.85 7.91 25.84
CA HIS A 149 -5.69 8.12 27.27
C HIS A 149 -6.36 9.39 27.82
N VAL A 150 -6.30 10.50 27.08
CA VAL A 150 -6.80 11.79 27.58
C VAL A 150 -8.30 11.97 27.35
N GLN A 151 -8.88 11.30 26.36
CA GLN A 151 -10.25 11.57 25.90
C GLN A 151 -11.19 10.43 26.29
N LYS A 152 -11.04 9.96 27.53
CA LYS A 152 -11.85 8.87 28.12
C LYS A 152 -13.36 9.12 28.05
N TRP A 153 -13.78 10.38 27.93
CA TRP A 153 -15.19 10.73 27.73
C TRP A 153 -15.77 10.16 26.43
N ALA A 154 -14.94 9.91 25.41
CA ALA A 154 -15.35 9.28 24.15
C ALA A 154 -15.72 7.80 24.31
N LYS A 155 -15.36 7.17 25.45
CA LYS A 155 -15.62 5.75 25.76
C LYS A 155 -15.20 4.81 24.63
N SER A 156 -14.07 5.13 23.99
CA SER A 156 -13.50 4.32 22.93
C SER A 156 -13.20 2.90 23.41
N ASP A 157 -13.50 1.91 22.58
CA ASP A 157 -13.25 0.50 22.83
C ASP A 157 -12.44 -0.09 21.66
N LEU A 158 -11.26 -0.61 21.98
CA LEU A 158 -10.33 -1.23 21.05
C LEU A 158 -10.15 -2.73 21.35
N GLY A 159 -11.13 -3.36 22.01
CA GLY A 159 -11.06 -4.79 22.33
C GLY A 159 -9.96 -5.15 23.32
N GLY A 160 -9.58 -4.21 24.19
CA GLY A 160 -8.51 -4.39 25.17
C GLY A 160 -7.09 -4.08 24.67
N LEU A 161 -6.93 -3.69 23.40
CA LEU A 161 -5.64 -3.30 22.83
C LEU A 161 -5.42 -1.79 22.91
N THR A 162 -4.15 -1.36 22.91
CA THR A 162 -3.80 0.05 22.68
C THR A 162 -3.93 0.41 21.19
N PRO A 163 -4.01 1.70 20.82
CA PRO A 163 -3.92 2.12 19.43
C PRO A 163 -2.68 1.58 18.70
N THR A 164 -1.51 1.56 19.33
CA THR A 164 -0.28 0.99 18.73
C THR A 164 -0.42 -0.51 18.49
N GLU A 165 -0.98 -1.26 19.44
CA GLU A 165 -1.21 -2.69 19.28
C GLU A 165 -2.25 -2.97 18.18
N MET A 166 -3.32 -2.18 18.11
CA MET A 166 -4.30 -2.25 17.01
C MET A 166 -3.64 -1.99 15.66
N PHE A 167 -2.81 -0.95 15.56
CA PHE A 167 -2.10 -0.65 14.32
C PHE A 167 -1.20 -1.81 13.90
N ARG A 168 -0.34 -2.28 14.81
CA ARG A 168 0.62 -3.36 14.54
C ARG A 168 -0.05 -4.70 14.25
N LYS A 169 -1.27 -4.92 14.75
CA LYS A 169 -2.04 -6.12 14.48
C LYS A 169 -2.69 -6.12 13.09
N HIS A 170 -3.14 -4.96 12.63
CA HIS A 170 -4.06 -4.88 11.49
C HIS A 170 -3.47 -4.23 10.23
N PHE A 171 -2.37 -3.47 10.32
CA PHE A 171 -1.84 -2.69 9.20
C PHE A 171 -0.43 -3.10 8.77
N LEU A 172 -0.25 -3.29 7.46
CA LEU A 172 1.03 -3.27 6.76
C LEU A 172 1.11 -1.93 6.03
N ALA A 173 2.18 -1.17 6.24
CA ALA A 173 2.42 0.09 5.54
C ALA A 173 3.50 -0.10 4.48
N CYS A 174 3.21 0.35 3.26
CA CYS A 174 4.14 0.30 2.15
C CYS A 174 4.79 1.65 1.90
N PHE A 175 6.01 1.65 1.35
CA PHE A 175 6.73 2.85 0.95
C PHE A 175 7.55 2.63 -0.32
N ILE A 176 7.71 3.71 -1.09
CA ILE A 176 8.61 3.77 -2.25
C ILE A 176 9.99 4.29 -1.80
N SER A 177 10.03 5.49 -1.22
CA SER A 177 11.24 6.16 -0.74
C SER A 177 10.92 6.84 0.59
N ASP A 178 11.57 6.40 1.68
CA ASP A 178 11.21 6.88 3.02
C ASP A 178 12.37 6.78 4.04
N PRO A 179 13.44 7.58 3.86
CA PRO A 179 14.58 7.57 4.77
C PRO A 179 14.20 7.88 6.23
N SER A 180 13.23 8.78 6.43
CA SER A 180 12.75 9.14 7.77
C SER A 180 11.98 8.00 8.43
N GLY A 181 11.14 7.28 7.67
CA GLY A 181 10.41 6.11 8.16
C GLY A 181 11.33 4.99 8.62
N LEU A 182 12.38 4.69 7.85
CA LEU A 182 13.34 3.62 8.18
C LEU A 182 14.18 3.92 9.43
N LEU A 183 14.53 5.20 9.67
CA LEU A 183 15.17 5.63 10.92
C LEU A 183 14.29 5.41 12.15
N LEU A 184 12.97 5.39 11.98
CA LEU A 184 11.98 5.23 13.05
C LEU A 184 11.25 3.88 13.01
N ARG A 185 11.76 2.90 12.26
CA ARG A 185 11.13 1.59 12.04
C ARG A 185 10.72 0.85 13.32
N ASP A 186 11.47 0.98 14.41
CA ASP A 186 11.14 0.36 15.69
C ASP A 186 9.86 0.94 16.33
N ARG A 187 9.59 2.22 16.07
CA ARG A 187 8.35 2.88 16.52
C ARG A 187 7.15 2.40 15.71
N ILE A 188 7.35 2.14 14.43
CA ILE A 188 6.31 1.59 13.54
C ILE A 188 6.03 0.13 13.92
N GLY A 189 7.07 -0.68 14.00
CA GLY A 189 7.03 -2.13 14.09
C GLY A 189 7.62 -2.73 12.82
N ILE A 190 8.75 -3.44 12.96
CA ILE A 190 9.49 -3.96 11.79
C ILE A 190 8.66 -4.91 10.93
N ASP A 191 7.72 -5.66 11.53
CA ASP A 191 6.86 -6.62 10.83
C ASP A 191 5.66 -5.96 10.10
N ASN A 192 5.55 -4.62 10.20
CA ASN A 192 4.47 -3.80 9.64
C ASN A 192 4.93 -2.92 8.48
N ILE A 193 6.15 -3.12 7.96
CA ILE A 193 6.73 -2.32 6.88
C ILE A 193 6.97 -3.20 5.66
N ALA A 194 6.54 -2.77 4.48
CA ALA A 194 6.87 -3.41 3.21
C ALA A 194 7.43 -2.40 2.21
N TYR A 195 8.47 -2.79 1.48
CA TYR A 195 8.95 -2.00 0.36
C TYR A 195 8.05 -2.19 -0.87
N GLU A 196 7.83 -1.11 -1.63
CA GLU A 196 7.21 -1.15 -2.95
C GLU A 196 7.95 -0.24 -3.94
N VAL A 197 7.67 -0.41 -5.24
CA VAL A 197 8.35 0.35 -6.31
C VAL A 197 7.41 1.31 -7.03
N ASP A 198 6.10 1.01 -7.01
CA ASP A 198 5.06 1.77 -7.71
C ASP A 198 5.30 1.97 -9.22
N TYR A 199 5.87 0.95 -9.88
CA TYR A 199 6.06 0.99 -11.33
C TYR A 199 4.70 1.02 -12.07
N PRO A 200 4.49 1.88 -13.08
CA PRO A 200 5.45 2.78 -13.74
C PRO A 200 5.21 4.27 -13.44
N HIS A 201 4.72 4.62 -12.25
CA HIS A 201 4.40 6.00 -11.91
C HIS A 201 5.62 6.93 -12.00
N SER A 202 5.39 8.23 -12.14
CA SER A 202 6.48 9.20 -12.19
C SER A 202 7.28 9.29 -10.89
N ASP A 203 6.70 8.87 -9.77
CA ASP A 203 7.34 8.80 -8.46
C ASP A 203 8.05 7.46 -8.22
N CYS A 204 7.98 6.54 -9.20
CA CYS A 204 8.69 5.27 -9.11
C CYS A 204 10.20 5.47 -9.27
N THR A 205 10.97 4.59 -8.65
CA THR A 205 12.44 4.65 -8.65
C THR A 205 13.06 3.74 -9.70
N PHE A 206 12.24 3.13 -10.57
CA PHE A 206 12.70 2.21 -11.61
C PHE A 206 13.57 2.96 -12.64
N PRO A 207 14.72 2.41 -13.09
CA PRO A 207 15.25 1.07 -12.83
C PRO A 207 16.22 0.96 -11.64
N GLY A 208 16.49 2.07 -10.95
CA GLY A 208 17.42 2.20 -9.82
C GLY A 208 16.84 1.85 -8.45
N SER A 209 15.62 1.30 -8.41
CA SER A 209 14.88 1.00 -7.17
C SER A 209 15.70 0.24 -6.11
N PRO A 210 16.46 -0.82 -6.45
CA PRO A 210 17.27 -1.51 -5.46
C PRO A 210 18.42 -0.67 -4.90
N GLU A 211 19.04 0.19 -5.71
CA GLU A 211 20.14 1.05 -5.31
C GLU A 211 19.67 2.12 -4.32
N GLU A 212 18.59 2.84 -4.65
CA GLU A 212 18.03 3.86 -3.77
C GLU A 212 17.55 3.26 -2.44
N LEU A 213 16.85 2.12 -2.48
CA LEU A 213 16.46 1.42 -1.26
C LEU A 213 17.69 1.03 -0.42
N TRP A 214 18.75 0.53 -1.05
CA TRP A 214 19.97 0.14 -0.36
C TRP A 214 20.62 1.32 0.38
N GLU A 215 20.66 2.51 -0.23
CA GLU A 215 21.16 3.72 0.42
C GLU A 215 20.38 4.04 1.71
N HIS A 216 19.04 3.99 1.66
CA HIS A 216 18.21 4.25 2.84
C HIS A 216 18.36 3.17 3.92
N LEU A 217 18.47 1.89 3.55
CA LEU A 217 18.68 0.80 4.50
C LEU A 217 20.03 0.92 5.21
N VAL A 218 21.08 1.33 4.49
CA VAL A 218 22.42 1.57 5.05
C VAL A 218 22.41 2.77 5.99
N ASP A 219 21.80 3.89 5.61
CA ASP A 219 21.70 5.08 6.45
C ASP A 219 20.94 4.79 7.76
N ALA A 220 19.84 4.03 7.66
CA ALA A 220 19.07 3.57 8.80
C ALA A 220 19.76 2.47 9.63
N LYS A 221 20.91 1.95 9.18
CA LYS A 221 21.65 0.85 9.82
C LYS A 221 20.78 -0.39 10.03
N CYS A 222 19.99 -0.74 9.01
CA CYS A 222 19.20 -1.96 9.04
C CYS A 222 20.12 -3.20 9.05
N THR A 223 19.81 -4.16 9.90
CA THR A 223 20.42 -5.49 9.93
C THR A 223 19.92 -6.35 8.77
N ASP A 224 20.63 -7.42 8.43
CA ASP A 224 20.20 -8.36 7.38
C ASP A 224 18.79 -8.93 7.63
N GLU A 225 18.42 -9.15 8.90
CA GLU A 225 17.08 -9.60 9.27
C GLU A 225 16.02 -8.54 8.94
N GLU A 226 16.26 -7.28 9.33
CA GLU A 226 15.35 -6.16 9.04
C GLU A 226 15.23 -5.93 7.53
N ILE A 227 16.34 -6.03 6.79
CA ILE A 227 16.35 -5.92 5.33
C ILE A 227 15.48 -7.01 4.71
N ASN A 228 15.61 -8.27 5.14
CA ASN A 228 14.77 -9.35 4.61
C ASN A 228 13.28 -9.12 4.91
N LYS A 229 12.94 -8.70 6.14
CA LYS A 229 11.58 -8.33 6.54
C LYS A 229 10.98 -7.26 5.65
N ILE A 230 11.65 -6.12 5.55
CA ILE A 230 11.20 -4.95 4.79
C ILE A 230 11.05 -5.28 3.30
N THR A 231 12.05 -5.97 2.73
CA THR A 231 12.11 -6.17 1.27
C THR A 231 11.16 -7.25 0.76
N HIS A 232 10.90 -8.31 1.52
CA HIS A 232 10.10 -9.43 0.99
C HIS A 232 9.37 -10.28 2.03
N GLU A 233 9.93 -10.52 3.22
CA GLU A 233 9.32 -11.48 4.15
C GLU A 233 8.00 -10.97 4.75
N ASN A 234 7.90 -9.67 5.04
CA ASN A 234 6.65 -9.09 5.53
C ASN A 234 5.53 -9.22 4.49
N ALA A 235 5.79 -8.82 3.25
CA ALA A 235 4.83 -9.00 2.16
C ALA A 235 4.44 -10.49 1.99
N ALA A 236 5.41 -11.40 2.01
CA ALA A 236 5.15 -12.84 1.93
C ALA A 236 4.26 -13.34 3.06
N ASN A 237 4.53 -12.92 4.29
CA ASN A 237 3.77 -13.32 5.47
C ASN A 237 2.35 -12.75 5.47
N TRP A 238 2.19 -11.49 5.10
CA TRP A 238 0.89 -10.81 5.05
C TRP A 238 -0.02 -11.38 3.97
N PHE A 239 0.50 -11.54 2.76
CA PHE A 239 -0.24 -12.07 1.61
C PHE A 239 -0.19 -13.61 1.51
N GLY A 240 0.49 -14.28 2.44
CA GLY A 240 0.65 -15.73 2.51
C GLY A 240 1.23 -16.35 1.23
N LEU A 241 2.29 -15.73 0.72
CA LEU A 241 2.96 -16.10 -0.52
C LEU A 241 4.15 -17.00 -0.24
N ASP A 242 4.30 -18.05 -1.04
CA ASP A 242 5.55 -18.81 -1.12
C ASP A 242 6.42 -18.18 -2.22
N LEU A 243 7.27 -17.22 -1.82
CA LEU A 243 8.11 -16.44 -2.73
C LEU A 243 9.02 -17.32 -3.59
N PHE A 244 9.49 -18.43 -3.03
CA PHE A 244 10.53 -19.25 -3.66
C PHE A 244 9.98 -20.51 -4.34
N LYS A 245 8.64 -20.66 -4.40
CA LYS A 245 7.97 -21.75 -5.12
C LYS A 245 8.35 -21.82 -6.60
N HIS A 246 8.53 -20.66 -7.23
CA HIS A 246 8.73 -20.55 -8.68
C HIS A 246 10.12 -20.06 -9.08
N ILE A 247 10.78 -19.26 -8.22
CA ILE A 247 12.14 -18.76 -8.44
C ILE A 247 12.93 -19.07 -7.17
N PRO A 248 13.94 -19.95 -7.22
CA PRO A 248 14.76 -20.24 -6.05
C PRO A 248 15.41 -18.98 -5.48
N LYS A 249 15.63 -18.94 -4.16
CA LYS A 249 16.17 -17.74 -3.46
C LYS A 249 17.46 -17.22 -4.08
N GLN A 250 18.38 -18.11 -4.46
CA GLN A 250 19.65 -17.73 -5.10
C GLN A 250 19.46 -17.05 -6.47
N ASP A 251 18.36 -17.34 -7.16
CA ASP A 251 18.03 -16.80 -8.49
C ASP A 251 17.09 -15.58 -8.41
N ALA A 252 16.66 -15.21 -7.21
CA ALA A 252 15.76 -14.09 -6.92
C ALA A 252 16.50 -12.82 -6.45
N THR A 253 17.83 -12.78 -6.62
CA THR A 253 18.62 -11.59 -6.30
C THR A 253 18.51 -10.53 -7.41
N VAL A 254 18.78 -9.26 -7.08
CA VAL A 254 18.81 -8.15 -8.05
C VAL A 254 19.72 -8.48 -9.24
N ALA A 255 20.93 -8.97 -8.97
CA ALA A 255 21.90 -9.33 -10.00
C ALA A 255 21.39 -10.48 -10.89
N ALA A 256 20.85 -11.55 -10.29
CA ALA A 256 20.33 -12.70 -11.04
C ALA A 256 19.11 -12.31 -11.91
N LEU A 257 18.21 -11.48 -11.39
CA LEU A 257 17.03 -11.02 -12.12
C LEU A 257 17.39 -10.06 -13.26
N ARG A 258 18.36 -9.15 -13.06
CA ARG A 258 18.86 -8.27 -14.14
C ARG A 258 19.58 -9.05 -15.24
N ALA A 259 20.35 -10.08 -14.90
CA ALA A 259 21.01 -10.93 -15.89
C ALA A 259 20.01 -11.64 -16.85
N ARG A 260 18.78 -11.89 -16.39
CA ARG A 260 17.69 -12.48 -17.20
C ARG A 260 16.99 -11.48 -18.13
N ALA A 261 17.33 -10.20 -18.02
CA ALA A 261 16.73 -9.08 -18.74
C ALA A 261 17.79 -8.21 -19.41
N ALA A 262 18.97 -8.77 -19.71
CA ALA A 262 20.11 -8.05 -20.28
C ALA A 262 19.84 -7.54 -21.71
N ASP A 263 18.80 -8.03 -22.36
CA ASP A 263 18.30 -7.61 -23.67
C ASP A 263 17.38 -6.39 -23.61
N LEU A 264 16.94 -5.96 -22.42
CA LEU A 264 16.06 -4.81 -22.23
C LEU A 264 16.87 -3.53 -22.00
N ASP A 265 16.62 -2.52 -22.83
CA ASP A 265 17.14 -1.16 -22.63
C ASP A 265 16.29 -0.41 -21.61
N VAL A 266 16.87 -0.19 -20.43
CA VAL A 266 16.27 0.55 -19.31
C VAL A 266 16.83 1.97 -19.16
N SER A 267 17.59 2.46 -20.15
CA SER A 267 18.11 3.82 -20.11
C SER A 267 16.99 4.86 -20.11
N GLU A 268 17.19 5.91 -19.33
CA GLU A 268 16.32 7.08 -19.36
C GLU A 268 16.42 7.74 -20.74
N ARG A 269 15.27 8.11 -21.27
CA ARG A 269 15.14 8.81 -22.56
C ARG A 269 14.05 9.84 -22.48
N THR A 270 14.20 10.91 -23.23
CA THR A 270 13.18 11.95 -23.32
C THR A 270 11.91 11.39 -23.97
N LYS A 271 10.76 11.98 -23.66
CA LYS A 271 9.49 11.66 -24.35
C LYS A 271 9.60 11.81 -25.87
N ALA A 272 10.41 12.76 -26.34
CA ALA A 272 10.65 12.99 -27.77
C ALA A 272 11.41 11.83 -28.42
N GLU A 273 12.48 11.34 -27.78
CA GLU A 273 13.25 10.18 -28.27
C GLU A 273 12.41 8.90 -28.25
N TYR A 274 11.67 8.66 -27.16
CA TYR A 274 10.75 7.53 -27.07
C TYR A 274 9.70 7.58 -28.17
N LYS A 275 9.05 8.73 -28.38
CA LYS A 275 8.08 8.92 -29.46
C LYS A 275 8.72 8.64 -30.82
N ALA A 276 9.88 9.23 -31.11
CA ALA A 276 10.55 9.03 -32.40
C ALA A 276 10.92 7.56 -32.64
N GLN A 277 11.34 6.82 -31.60
CA GLN A 277 11.59 5.38 -31.71
C GLN A 277 10.31 4.60 -31.96
N TYR A 278 9.28 4.85 -31.16
CA TYR A 278 7.99 4.19 -31.30
C TYR A 278 7.41 4.40 -32.70
N GLU A 279 7.46 5.63 -33.22
CA GLU A 279 6.94 5.95 -34.56
C GLU A 279 7.74 5.29 -35.68
N ARG A 280 9.05 5.06 -35.48
CA ARG A 280 9.87 4.26 -36.41
C ARG A 280 9.50 2.78 -36.41
N GLU A 281 9.18 2.22 -35.25
CA GLU A 281 8.93 0.78 -35.09
C GLU A 281 7.46 0.39 -35.37
N PHE A 282 6.51 1.23 -34.96
CA PHE A 282 5.07 0.93 -34.95
C PHE A 282 4.23 1.91 -35.77
N GLY A 283 4.83 2.96 -36.34
CA GLY A 283 4.14 4.00 -37.10
C GLY A 283 3.68 5.19 -36.26
N VAL A 284 3.28 6.26 -36.94
CA VAL A 284 2.93 7.55 -36.32
C VAL A 284 1.74 7.40 -35.36
N ILE A 285 1.88 7.89 -34.13
CA ILE A 285 0.79 7.98 -33.16
C ILE A 285 -0.07 9.20 -33.56
N ALA A 286 -1.35 8.97 -33.89
CA ALA A 286 -2.30 10.02 -34.22
C ALA A 286 -2.64 10.93 -33.03
#